data_AF-A0A522VIK3-F1
#
_entry.id   AF-A0A522VIK3-F1
#
_cell.length_a   1.000
_cell.length_b   1.000
_cell.length_c   1.000
_cell.angle_alpha   90.00
_cell.angle_beta   90.00
_cell.angle_gamma   90.00
#
_symmetry.space_group_name_H-M   'P 1'
#
loop_
_entity.id
_entity.type
_entity.pdbx_description
1 polymer ?
#
loop_
_entity_poly.entity_id
_entity_poly.type
_entity_poly.pdbx_seq_one_letter_code
_entity_poly.pdbx_strand_id
1 'polypeptide(L)'
;MRILMATGLLLLLACGSFTVQAEADAGAASQQALRKAQGLLRQLMEEKTALQAELAKLKQDSEAAKQQAAKLDKELGATKTDFARLQISQQELNDKLQGESAERSRLSQSYTALQGVQQNTAATLKQYQQDHALLLSAVQEREAWIAQCGESNKKLLELQQELLSRYDGKNLWDVIRQNEPFTGIAKTGAENAAQEYHFKQEDLRVQPFQGAAPVTQVP
;
A
#
# COMPACT_ATOMS: atom_id res chain seq x y z
N MET A 1 14.24 61.22 26.74
CA MET A 1 14.32 61.05 28.21
C MET A 1 15.65 61.65 28.67
N ARG A 2 15.58 62.81 29.37
CA ARG A 2 16.55 63.40 30.34
C ARG A 2 18.00 63.62 29.84
N ILE A 3 18.47 64.84 29.53
CA ILE A 3 18.82 66.00 30.41
C ILE A 3 19.75 65.60 31.57
N LEU A 4 20.98 66.17 31.58
CA LEU A 4 21.65 66.89 32.70
C LEU A 4 23.10 67.21 32.22
N MET A 5 23.56 68.46 31.98
CA MET A 5 23.76 69.65 32.84
C MET A 5 24.73 69.45 34.02
N ALA A 6 25.90 70.11 33.95
CA ALA A 6 26.73 70.59 35.05
C ALA A 6 27.78 71.58 34.47
N THR A 7 27.54 72.87 34.23
CA THR A 7 27.45 74.03 35.16
C THR A 7 28.38 73.99 36.37
N GLY A 8 29.27 74.99 36.49
CA GLY A 8 29.94 75.29 37.75
C GLY A 8 31.18 76.19 37.67
N LEU A 9 31.17 77.27 36.88
CA LEU A 9 32.22 78.30 36.88
C LEU A 9 31.64 79.60 37.45
N LEU A 10 31.89 79.89 38.74
CA LEU A 10 31.99 81.26 39.29
C LEU A 10 32.34 81.19 40.79
N LEU A 11 33.44 81.79 41.22
CA LEU A 11 33.44 82.65 42.41
C LEU A 11 34.67 83.58 42.42
N LEU A 12 34.39 84.88 42.32
CA LEU A 12 35.24 85.95 42.82
C LEU A 12 35.51 85.76 44.32
N LEU A 13 36.65 86.25 44.84
CA LEU A 13 36.73 87.50 45.63
C LEU A 13 38.07 87.60 46.37
N ALA A 14 38.48 88.86 46.58
CA ALA A 14 39.37 89.37 47.62
C ALA A 14 40.89 89.44 47.33
N CYS A 15 41.28 90.60 46.79
CA CYS A 15 42.55 91.25 47.09
C CYS A 15 42.72 91.42 48.61
N GLY A 16 43.79 90.87 49.15
CA GLY A 16 44.28 91.15 50.50
C GLY A 16 45.79 91.39 50.44
N SER A 17 46.20 92.62 50.70
CA SER A 17 47.59 93.07 50.78
C SER A 17 48.28 92.45 52.00
N PHE A 18 49.37 91.70 51.79
CA PHE A 18 50.32 91.36 52.85
C PHE A 18 51.75 91.52 52.36
N THR A 19 52.39 92.53 52.96
CA THR A 19 53.80 92.67 53.34
C THR A 19 54.81 91.65 52.79
N VAL A 20 55.74 92.17 51.99
CA VAL A 20 57.10 91.66 51.81
C VAL A 20 57.78 91.56 53.17
N GLN A 21 58.19 90.36 53.57
CA GLN A 21 59.02 90.13 54.75
C GLN A 21 59.93 88.93 54.54
N ALA A 22 61.21 89.16 54.83
CA ALA A 22 62.24 88.19 55.17
C ALA A 22 62.75 87.25 54.06
N GLU A 23 63.72 87.78 53.34
CA GLU A 23 64.80 87.05 52.68
C GLU A 23 65.67 86.35 53.75
N ALA A 24 65.23 85.17 54.19
CA ALA A 24 65.99 84.27 55.06
C ALA A 24 65.48 82.82 55.00
N ASP A 25 65.04 82.28 53.84
CA ASP A 25 64.80 80.83 53.73
C ASP A 25 64.78 80.23 52.29
N ALA A 26 65.58 80.76 51.37
CA ALA A 26 65.69 80.17 50.02
C ALA A 26 66.30 78.74 50.04
N GLY A 27 66.99 78.38 51.13
CA GLY A 27 67.58 77.06 51.36
C GLY A 27 66.57 75.99 51.80
N ALA A 28 65.69 76.25 52.78
CA ALA A 28 64.76 75.23 53.27
C ALA A 28 63.52 75.06 52.37
N ALA A 29 63.02 76.14 51.76
CA ALA A 29 61.91 76.07 50.79
C ALA A 29 62.30 75.29 49.53
N SER A 30 63.53 75.44 49.04
CA SER A 30 64.05 74.65 47.90
C SER A 30 64.28 73.19 48.27
N GLN A 31 64.77 72.89 49.48
CA GLN A 31 64.90 71.52 49.98
C GLN A 31 63.54 70.81 50.17
N GLN A 32 62.51 71.51 50.63
CA GLN A 32 61.16 70.96 50.77
C GLN A 32 60.50 70.70 49.41
N ALA A 33 60.71 71.58 48.42
CA ALA A 33 60.28 71.36 47.04
C ALA A 33 60.99 70.16 46.39
N LEU A 34 62.29 69.99 46.64
CA LEU A 34 63.07 68.83 46.19
C LEU A 34 62.56 67.51 46.78
N ARG A 35 62.20 67.47 48.07
CA ARG A 35 61.60 66.27 48.71
C ARG A 35 60.24 65.91 48.11
N LYS A 36 59.39 66.91 47.83
CA LYS A 36 58.09 66.69 47.15
C LYS A 36 58.29 66.18 45.71
N ALA A 37 59.24 66.75 44.97
CA ALA A 37 59.58 66.29 43.63
C ALA A 37 60.13 64.86 43.63
N GLN A 38 60.99 64.50 44.60
CA GLN A 38 61.48 63.12 44.77
C GLN A 38 60.36 62.13 45.12
N GLY A 39 59.39 62.53 45.96
CA GLY A 39 58.20 61.73 46.27
C GLY A 39 57.30 61.50 45.05
N LEU A 40 57.04 62.54 44.27
CA LEU A 40 56.27 62.46 43.02
C LEU A 40 56.96 61.56 41.99
N LEU A 41 58.28 61.67 41.86
CA LEU A 41 59.06 60.89 40.91
C LEU A 41 59.05 59.39 41.29
N ARG A 42 59.02 59.09 42.60
CA ARG A 42 58.83 57.72 43.09
C ARG A 42 57.43 57.19 42.77
N GLN A 43 56.37 57.98 43.00
CA GLN A 43 54.99 57.62 42.63
C GLN A 43 54.85 57.38 41.13
N LEU A 44 55.43 58.25 40.29
CA LEU A 44 55.42 58.06 38.83
C LEU A 44 56.20 56.82 38.39
N MET A 45 57.29 56.46 39.08
CA MET A 45 57.98 55.20 38.81
C MET A 45 57.14 53.98 39.22
N GLU A 46 56.48 54.02 40.38
CA GLU A 46 55.56 52.98 40.83
C GLU A 46 54.38 52.81 39.86
N GLU A 47 53.73 53.89 39.45
CA GLU A 47 52.66 53.90 38.44
C GLU A 47 53.15 53.39 37.08
N LYS A 48 54.34 53.80 36.63
CA LYS A 48 54.93 53.28 35.39
C LYS A 48 55.17 51.78 35.47
N THR A 49 55.67 51.26 36.59
CA THR A 49 55.86 49.81 36.77
C THR A 49 54.53 49.06 36.84
N ALA A 50 53.50 49.62 37.49
CA ALA A 50 52.17 49.05 37.54
C ALA A 50 51.51 49.01 36.16
N LEU A 51 51.56 50.10 35.39
CA LEU A 51 51.04 50.17 34.04
C LEU A 51 51.81 49.24 33.08
N GLN A 52 53.12 49.10 33.23
CA GLN A 52 53.90 48.12 32.45
C GLN A 52 53.48 46.68 32.76
N ALA A 53 53.20 46.36 34.03
CA ALA A 53 52.70 45.06 34.45
C ALA A 53 51.27 44.80 33.92
N GLU A 54 50.37 45.79 33.97
CA GLU A 54 49.03 45.69 33.39
C GLU A 54 49.08 45.51 31.88
N LEU A 55 49.92 46.28 31.17
CA LEU A 55 50.07 46.15 29.71
C LEU A 55 50.59 44.75 29.34
N ALA A 56 51.55 44.21 30.10
CA ALA A 56 52.02 42.84 29.93
C ALA A 56 50.90 41.81 30.16
N LYS A 57 50.08 41.99 31.21
CA LYS A 57 48.94 41.14 31.51
C LYS A 57 47.85 41.21 30.44
N LEU A 58 47.43 42.40 30.02
CA LEU A 58 46.45 42.58 28.95
C LEU A 58 46.94 41.99 27.62
N LYS A 59 48.24 42.08 27.31
CA LYS A 59 48.82 41.42 26.14
C LYS A 59 48.73 39.90 26.24
N GLN A 60 49.04 39.33 27.40
CA GLN A 60 48.92 37.90 27.64
C GLN A 60 47.46 37.42 27.53
N ASP A 61 46.53 38.15 28.15
CA ASP A 61 45.09 37.83 28.11
C ASP A 61 44.53 37.97 26.69
N SER A 62 44.94 39.00 25.93
CA SER A 62 44.56 39.17 24.52
C SER A 62 45.04 38.01 23.67
N GLU A 63 46.27 37.54 23.87
CA GLU A 63 46.81 36.42 23.12
C GLU A 63 46.14 35.09 23.49
N ALA A 64 45.87 34.87 24.78
CA ALA A 64 45.12 33.71 25.26
C ALA A 64 43.69 33.69 24.70
N ALA A 65 43.00 34.84 24.69
CA ALA A 65 41.66 34.98 24.12
C ALA A 65 41.66 34.71 22.60
N LYS A 66 42.66 35.21 21.86
CA LYS A 66 42.82 34.91 20.42
C LYS A 66 43.03 33.42 20.16
N GLN A 67 43.85 32.75 20.98
CA GLN A 67 44.06 31.31 20.85
C GLN A 67 42.79 30.51 21.15
N GLN A 68 42.00 30.91 22.14
CA GLN A 68 40.71 30.28 22.43
C GLN A 68 39.70 30.53 21.30
N ALA A 69 39.62 31.75 20.77
CA ALA A 69 38.76 32.06 19.63
C ALA A 69 39.12 31.22 18.39
N ALA A 70 40.42 31.08 18.10
CA ALA A 70 40.89 30.24 16.99
C ALA A 70 40.60 28.75 17.18
N LYS A 71 40.61 28.24 18.43
CA LYS A 71 40.21 26.85 18.73
C LYS A 71 38.71 26.66 18.55
N LEU A 72 37.90 27.54 19.12
CA LEU A 72 36.44 27.49 19.00
C LEU A 72 35.98 27.62 17.55
N ASP A 73 36.64 28.45 16.74
CA ASP A 73 36.32 28.59 15.32
C ASP A 73 36.58 27.29 14.54
N LYS A 74 37.69 26.59 14.86
CA LYS A 74 37.98 25.26 14.29
C LYS A 74 36.95 24.21 14.72
N GLU A 75 36.59 24.16 16.00
CA GLU A 75 35.59 23.23 16.52
C GLU A 75 34.20 23.50 15.92
N LEU A 76 33.83 24.77 15.74
CA LEU A 76 32.59 25.19 15.12
C LEU A 76 32.56 24.83 13.63
N GLY A 77 33.69 24.98 12.93
CA GLY A 77 33.84 24.50 11.55
C GLY A 77 33.63 22.99 11.43
N ALA A 78 34.29 22.20 12.28
CA ALA A 78 34.13 20.74 12.31
C ALA A 78 32.70 20.32 12.62
N THR A 79 32.08 20.93 13.65
CA THR A 79 30.70 20.63 14.05
C THR A 79 29.71 20.96 12.93
N LYS A 80 29.90 22.07 12.20
CA LYS A 80 29.07 22.41 11.03
C LYS A 80 29.20 21.37 9.92
N THR A 81 30.41 20.87 9.65
CA THR A 81 30.61 19.82 8.63
C THR A 81 29.97 18.50 9.03
N ASP A 82 30.04 18.13 10.31
CA ASP A 82 29.41 16.91 10.82
C ASP A 82 27.88 17.03 10.79
N PHE A 83 27.33 18.19 11.14
CA PHE A 83 25.90 18.46 11.05
C PHE A 83 25.40 18.36 9.61
N ALA A 84 26.11 18.95 8.64
CA ALA A 84 25.77 18.85 7.23
C ALA A 84 25.80 17.39 6.73
N ARG A 85 26.80 16.60 7.15
CA ARG A 85 26.88 15.18 6.83
C ARG A 85 25.71 14.38 7.44
N LEU A 86 25.37 14.66 8.69
CA LEU A 86 24.27 13.99 9.37
C LEU A 86 22.93 14.33 8.71
N GLN A 87 22.74 15.58 8.27
CA GLN A 87 21.55 16.00 7.55
C GLN A 87 21.39 15.27 6.20
N ILE A 88 22.48 15.13 5.44
CA ILE A 88 22.49 14.35 4.19
C ILE A 88 22.15 12.88 4.49
N SER A 89 22.81 12.28 5.49
CA SER A 89 22.55 10.88 5.88
C SER A 89 21.11 10.66 6.33
N GLN A 90 20.51 11.61 7.03
CA GLN A 90 19.10 11.55 7.43
C GLN A 90 18.16 11.63 6.23
N GLN A 91 18.47 12.48 5.26
CA GLN A 91 17.69 12.59 4.02
C GLN A 91 17.77 11.28 3.23
N GLU A 92 18.95 10.72 3.03
CA GLU A 92 19.13 9.44 2.34
C GLU A 92 18.39 8.28 3.04
N LEU A 93 18.39 8.27 4.37
CA LEU A 93 17.69 7.24 5.14
C LEU A 93 16.18 7.38 5.01
N ASN A 94 15.67 8.61 5.00
CA ASN A 94 14.26 8.90 4.79
C ASN A 94 13.81 8.53 3.37
N ASP A 95 14.64 8.80 2.36
CA ASP A 95 14.37 8.44 0.97
C ASP A 95 14.35 6.90 0.79
N LYS A 96 15.28 6.19 1.43
CA LYS A 96 15.27 4.71 1.48
C LYS A 96 14.02 4.16 2.15
N LEU A 97 13.63 4.73 3.30
CA LEU A 97 12.44 4.30 4.03
C LEU A 97 11.16 4.50 3.20
N GLN A 98 11.06 5.64 2.49
CA GLN A 98 9.96 5.89 1.57
C GLN A 98 9.96 4.88 0.41
N GLY A 99 11.12 4.60 -0.17
CA GLY A 99 11.29 3.59 -1.21
C GLY A 99 10.82 2.20 -0.76
N GLU A 100 11.31 1.71 0.38
CA GLU A 100 10.89 0.42 0.94
C GLU A 100 9.39 0.39 1.27
N SER A 101 8.83 1.48 1.80
CA SER A 101 7.40 1.56 2.10
C SER A 101 6.53 1.45 0.84
N ALA A 102 6.96 2.09 -0.26
CA ALA A 102 6.28 2.03 -1.54
C ALA A 102 6.39 0.64 -2.17
N GLU A 103 7.56 0.02 -2.10
CA GLU A 103 7.78 -1.35 -2.55
C GLU A 103 6.92 -2.35 -1.77
N ARG A 104 6.88 -2.24 -0.43
CA ARG A 104 6.05 -3.08 0.43
C ARG A 104 4.56 -2.91 0.12
N SER A 105 4.12 -1.69 -0.15
CA SER A 105 2.74 -1.42 -0.56
C SER A 105 2.41 -2.09 -1.90
N ARG A 106 3.28 -1.96 -2.91
CA ARG A 106 3.11 -2.62 -4.21
C ARG A 106 3.09 -4.14 -4.08
N LEU A 107 4.00 -4.70 -3.29
CA LEU A 107 4.08 -6.13 -3.05
C LEU A 107 2.79 -6.64 -2.36
N SER A 108 2.31 -5.92 -1.34
CA SER A 108 1.05 -6.26 -0.68
C SER A 108 -0.15 -6.21 -1.63
N GLN A 109 -0.23 -5.21 -2.51
CA GLN A 109 -1.29 -5.12 -3.51
C GLN A 109 -1.21 -6.29 -4.51
N SER A 110 -0.01 -6.65 -4.94
CA SER A 110 0.21 -7.79 -5.83
C SER A 110 -0.21 -9.11 -5.19
N TYR A 111 0.09 -9.33 -3.91
CA TYR A 111 -0.37 -10.51 -3.17
C TYR A 111 -1.89 -10.59 -3.10
N THR A 112 -2.56 -9.48 -2.75
CA THR A 112 -4.04 -9.44 -2.70
C THR A 112 -4.65 -9.69 -4.08
N ALA A 113 -4.08 -9.12 -5.14
CA ALA A 113 -4.53 -9.36 -6.51
C ALA A 113 -4.36 -10.83 -6.92
N LEU A 114 -3.21 -11.44 -6.60
CA LEU A 114 -2.93 -12.84 -6.88
C LEU A 114 -3.89 -13.78 -6.14
N GLN A 115 -4.19 -13.47 -4.88
CA GLN A 115 -5.17 -14.21 -4.09
C GLN A 115 -6.58 -14.11 -4.70
N GLY A 116 -6.97 -12.92 -5.18
CA GLY A 116 -8.23 -12.71 -5.89
C GLY A 116 -8.30 -13.54 -7.18
N VAL A 117 -7.24 -13.54 -7.98
CA VAL A 117 -7.15 -14.38 -9.20
C VAL A 117 -7.27 -15.86 -8.85
N GLN A 118 -6.56 -16.32 -7.81
CA GLN A 118 -6.60 -17.72 -7.38
C GLN A 118 -8.01 -18.16 -6.97
N GLN A 119 -8.72 -17.32 -6.19
CA GLN A 119 -10.09 -17.60 -5.78
C GLN A 119 -11.04 -17.65 -6.98
N ASN A 120 -10.91 -16.70 -7.91
CA ASN A 120 -11.71 -16.68 -9.13
C ASN A 120 -11.45 -17.91 -10.00
N THR A 121 -10.18 -18.27 -10.22
CA THR A 121 -9.82 -19.47 -10.99
C THR A 121 -10.36 -20.75 -10.34
N ALA A 122 -10.30 -20.87 -9.02
CA ALA A 122 -10.86 -22.02 -8.30
C ALA A 122 -12.40 -22.08 -8.44
N ALA A 123 -13.09 -20.94 -8.37
CA ALA A 123 -14.53 -20.87 -8.56
C ALA A 123 -14.92 -21.26 -10.00
N THR A 124 -14.24 -20.70 -11.00
CA THR A 124 -14.45 -21.02 -12.42
C THR A 124 -14.18 -22.49 -12.71
N LEU A 125 -13.11 -23.08 -12.15
CA LEU A 125 -12.81 -24.50 -12.32
C LEU A 125 -13.93 -25.38 -11.76
N LYS A 126 -14.47 -25.03 -10.58
CA LYS A 126 -15.60 -25.75 -9.98
C LYS A 126 -16.85 -25.67 -10.85
N GLN A 127 -17.14 -24.50 -11.42
CA GLN A 127 -18.25 -24.33 -12.34
C GLN A 127 -18.08 -25.21 -13.58
N TYR A 128 -16.91 -25.20 -14.22
CA TYR A 128 -16.64 -26.08 -15.36
C TYR A 128 -16.77 -27.56 -15.04
N GLN A 129 -16.36 -27.99 -13.83
CA GLN A 129 -16.54 -29.37 -13.39
C GLN A 129 -18.03 -29.74 -13.24
N GLN A 130 -18.85 -28.83 -12.71
CA GLN A 130 -20.29 -29.03 -12.58
C GLN A 130 -20.98 -29.07 -13.95
N ASP A 131 -20.64 -28.13 -14.83
CA ASP A 131 -21.16 -28.10 -16.20
C ASP A 131 -20.77 -29.37 -16.95
N HIS A 132 -19.50 -29.79 -16.86
CA HIS A 132 -19.04 -31.02 -17.51
C HIS A 132 -19.80 -32.25 -17.00
N ALA A 133 -20.06 -32.36 -15.70
CA ALA A 133 -20.84 -33.46 -15.14
C ALA A 133 -22.30 -33.45 -15.67
N LEU A 134 -22.92 -32.28 -15.77
CA LEU A 134 -24.28 -32.12 -16.30
C LEU A 134 -24.35 -32.45 -17.79
N LEU A 135 -23.36 -32.01 -18.58
CA LEU A 135 -23.26 -32.37 -20.00
C LEU A 135 -23.08 -33.87 -20.18
N LEU A 136 -22.22 -34.51 -19.38
CA LEU A 136 -22.04 -35.97 -19.42
C LEU A 136 -23.34 -36.71 -19.10
N SER A 137 -24.07 -36.29 -18.06
CA SER A 137 -25.37 -36.91 -17.75
C SER A 137 -26.39 -36.71 -18.87
N ALA A 138 -26.44 -35.52 -19.48
CA ALA A 138 -27.35 -35.23 -20.58
C ALA A 138 -27.03 -36.04 -21.84
N VAL A 139 -25.74 -36.27 -22.13
CA VAL A 139 -25.30 -37.14 -23.22
C VAL A 139 -25.71 -38.58 -22.94
N GLN A 140 -25.46 -39.10 -21.74
CA GLN A 140 -25.84 -40.46 -21.35
C GLN A 140 -27.35 -40.69 -21.44
N GLU A 141 -28.15 -39.73 -20.98
CA GLU A 141 -29.62 -39.80 -21.07
C GLU A 141 -30.10 -39.82 -22.52
N ARG A 142 -29.52 -38.95 -23.38
CA ARG A 142 -29.82 -38.93 -24.81
C ARG A 142 -29.44 -40.23 -25.51
N GLU A 143 -28.26 -40.77 -25.22
CA GLU A 143 -27.80 -42.04 -25.78
C GLU A 143 -28.74 -43.19 -25.39
N ALA A 144 -29.15 -43.25 -24.12
CA ALA A 144 -30.12 -44.24 -23.65
C ALA A 144 -31.49 -44.10 -24.35
N TRP A 145 -31.98 -42.87 -24.51
CA TRP A 145 -33.23 -42.62 -25.22
C TRP A 145 -33.15 -42.98 -26.71
N ILE A 146 -32.04 -42.66 -27.39
CA ILE A 146 -31.81 -43.04 -28.79
C ILE A 146 -31.76 -44.57 -28.93
N ALA A 147 -31.08 -45.27 -28.01
CA ALA A 147 -31.03 -46.72 -28.01
C ALA A 147 -32.42 -47.35 -27.83
N GLN A 148 -33.24 -46.82 -26.92
CA GLN A 148 -34.62 -47.25 -26.73
C GLN A 148 -35.47 -47.03 -27.98
N CYS A 149 -35.37 -45.85 -28.61
CA CYS A 149 -36.04 -45.56 -29.88
C CYS A 149 -35.62 -46.53 -30.98
N GLY A 150 -34.32 -46.84 -31.09
CA GLY A 150 -33.80 -47.82 -32.04
C GLY A 150 -34.40 -49.21 -31.85
N GLU A 151 -34.47 -49.67 -30.59
CA GLU A 151 -35.05 -50.97 -30.25
C GLU A 151 -36.56 -51.02 -30.54
N SER A 152 -37.31 -49.99 -30.18
CA SER A 152 -38.74 -49.91 -30.49
C SER A 152 -39.00 -49.89 -32.00
N ASN A 153 -38.20 -49.13 -32.76
CA ASN A 153 -38.30 -49.10 -34.22
C ASN A 153 -38.02 -50.47 -34.84
N LYS A 154 -37.02 -51.19 -34.33
CA LYS A 154 -36.71 -52.56 -34.78
C LYS A 154 -37.88 -53.52 -34.51
N LYS A 155 -38.43 -53.50 -33.29
CA LYS A 155 -39.61 -54.32 -32.94
C LYS A 155 -40.84 -53.97 -33.78
N LEU A 156 -41.03 -52.69 -34.12
CA LEU A 156 -42.13 -52.26 -34.98
C LEU A 156 -41.99 -52.83 -36.40
N LEU A 157 -40.77 -52.84 -36.95
CA LEU A 157 -40.49 -53.48 -38.23
C LEU A 157 -40.73 -55.00 -38.18
N GLU A 158 -40.28 -55.67 -37.12
CA GLU A 158 -40.53 -57.10 -36.90
C GLU A 158 -42.03 -57.39 -36.81
N LEU A 159 -42.79 -56.58 -36.08
CA LEU A 159 -44.25 -56.69 -35.95
C LEU A 159 -44.95 -56.51 -37.29
N GLN A 160 -44.50 -55.55 -38.12
CA GLN A 160 -45.03 -55.35 -39.47
C GLN A 160 -44.74 -56.55 -40.37
N GLN A 161 -43.53 -57.11 -40.32
CA GLN A 161 -43.18 -58.32 -41.07
C GLN A 161 -44.01 -59.53 -40.63
N GLU A 162 -44.26 -59.68 -39.33
CA GLU A 162 -45.13 -60.73 -38.79
C GLU A 162 -46.57 -60.57 -39.32
N LEU A 163 -47.11 -59.34 -39.29
CA LEU A 163 -48.47 -59.05 -39.77
C LEU A 163 -48.61 -59.34 -41.27
N LEU A 164 -47.63 -58.92 -42.08
CA LEU A 164 -47.59 -59.21 -43.51
C LEU A 164 -47.52 -60.71 -43.77
N SER A 165 -46.65 -61.44 -43.06
CA SER A 165 -46.52 -62.90 -43.20
C SER A 165 -47.83 -63.63 -42.86
N ARG A 166 -48.56 -63.17 -41.84
CA ARG A 166 -49.88 -63.72 -41.49
C ARG A 166 -50.96 -63.41 -42.53
N TYR A 167 -50.84 -62.30 -43.25
CA TYR A 167 -51.76 -61.94 -44.34
C TYR A 167 -51.45 -62.70 -45.63
N ASP A 168 -50.17 -62.87 -45.96
CA ASP A 168 -49.71 -63.58 -47.17
C ASP A 168 -50.13 -65.06 -47.18
N GLY A 169 -50.27 -65.66 -45.98
CA GLY A 169 -50.75 -67.03 -45.81
C GLY A 169 -52.27 -67.22 -45.92
N LYS A 170 -53.08 -66.16 -46.13
CA LYS A 170 -54.55 -66.28 -46.22
C LYS A 170 -54.96 -66.74 -47.62
N ASN A 171 -55.60 -67.91 -47.71
CA ASN A 171 -56.23 -68.38 -48.94
C ASN A 171 -57.67 -67.85 -49.07
N LEU A 172 -58.24 -67.89 -50.29
CA LEU A 172 -59.66 -67.53 -50.54
C LEU A 172 -60.65 -68.27 -49.61
N TRP A 173 -60.33 -69.51 -49.21
CA TRP A 173 -61.10 -70.30 -48.25
C TRP A 173 -61.09 -69.71 -46.83
N ASP A 174 -60.00 -69.06 -46.42
CA ASP A 174 -59.88 -68.44 -45.10
C ASP A 174 -60.72 -67.16 -45.00
N VAL A 175 -60.84 -66.41 -46.11
CA VAL A 175 -61.70 -65.22 -46.20
C VAL A 175 -63.18 -65.60 -46.11
N ILE A 176 -63.59 -66.68 -46.77
CA ILE A 176 -64.97 -67.18 -46.70
C ILE A 176 -65.30 -67.63 -45.27
N ARG A 177 -64.39 -68.35 -44.61
CA ARG A 177 -64.57 -68.81 -43.22
C ARG A 177 -64.59 -67.66 -42.20
N GLN A 178 -63.92 -66.54 -42.49
CA GLN A 178 -63.94 -65.34 -41.64
C GLN A 178 -65.26 -64.56 -41.70
N ASN A 179 -66.01 -64.69 -42.80
CA ASN A 179 -67.30 -64.02 -43.02
C ASN A 179 -68.53 -64.90 -42.73
N GLU A 180 -68.38 -66.05 -42.06
CA GLU A 180 -69.52 -66.91 -41.76
C GLU A 180 -70.49 -66.27 -40.74
N PRO A 181 -71.79 -66.09 -41.10
CA PRO A 181 -72.76 -65.39 -40.27
C PRO A 181 -73.34 -66.23 -39.10
N PHE A 182 -73.04 -67.54 -39.03
CA PHE A 182 -73.76 -68.45 -38.14
C PHE A 182 -73.11 -68.70 -36.77
N THR A 183 -71.78 -68.63 -36.62
CA THR A 183 -71.09 -68.90 -35.34
C THR A 183 -70.26 -67.74 -34.81
N GLY A 184 -69.81 -66.81 -35.67
CA GLY A 184 -69.04 -65.62 -35.26
C GLY A 184 -67.64 -65.88 -34.67
N ILE A 185 -67.22 -67.14 -34.51
CA ILE A 185 -65.96 -67.54 -33.85
C ILE A 185 -64.74 -67.02 -34.61
N ALA A 186 -64.76 -67.05 -35.95
CA ALA A 186 -63.66 -66.55 -36.77
C ALA A 186 -63.53 -65.02 -36.72
N LYS A 187 -64.65 -64.32 -36.50
CA LYS A 187 -64.69 -62.86 -36.35
C LYS A 187 -64.07 -62.43 -35.02
N THR A 188 -64.44 -63.06 -33.90
CA THR A 188 -63.85 -62.76 -32.59
C THR A 188 -62.36 -63.10 -32.54
N GLY A 189 -61.92 -64.16 -33.23
CA GLY A 189 -60.49 -64.46 -33.40
C GLY A 189 -59.72 -63.37 -34.15
N ALA A 190 -60.32 -62.79 -35.21
CA ALA A 190 -59.73 -61.67 -35.94
C ALA A 190 -59.72 -60.37 -35.12
N GLU A 191 -60.79 -60.09 -34.38
CA GLU A 191 -60.87 -58.96 -33.45
C GLU A 191 -59.84 -59.07 -32.34
N ASN A 192 -59.68 -60.25 -31.71
CA ASN A 192 -58.67 -60.50 -30.68
C ASN A 192 -57.24 -60.31 -31.22
N ALA A 193 -56.97 -60.81 -32.45
CA ALA A 193 -55.66 -60.63 -33.08
C ALA A 193 -55.39 -59.14 -33.39
N ALA A 194 -56.36 -58.42 -33.93
CA ALA A 194 -56.24 -56.98 -34.18
C ALA A 194 -55.99 -56.20 -32.87
N GLN A 195 -56.67 -56.58 -31.80
CA GLN A 195 -56.51 -55.99 -30.48
C GLN A 195 -55.13 -56.30 -29.87
N GLU A 196 -54.62 -57.52 -30.03
CA GLU A 196 -53.26 -57.90 -29.62
C GLU A 196 -52.19 -57.07 -30.35
N TYR A 197 -52.33 -56.86 -31.67
CA TYR A 197 -51.42 -56.01 -32.42
C TYR A 197 -51.52 -54.53 -32.04
N HIS A 198 -52.72 -54.05 -31.72
CA HIS A 198 -52.92 -52.70 -31.21
C HIS A 198 -52.15 -52.49 -29.90
N PHE A 199 -52.28 -53.42 -28.94
CA PHE A 199 -51.53 -53.35 -27.69
C PHE A 199 -50.01 -53.41 -27.91
N LYS A 200 -49.52 -54.28 -28.81
CA LYS A 200 -48.09 -54.33 -29.17
C LYS A 200 -47.61 -53.02 -29.78
N GLN A 201 -48.41 -52.33 -30.58
CA GLN A 201 -48.04 -51.02 -31.12
C GLN A 201 -48.02 -49.92 -30.04
N GLU A 202 -48.98 -49.95 -29.11
CA GLU A 202 -49.01 -49.01 -27.98
C GLU A 202 -47.80 -49.21 -27.05
N ASP A 203 -47.40 -50.45 -26.77
CA ASP A 203 -46.23 -50.77 -25.95
C ASP A 203 -44.91 -50.31 -26.59
N LEU A 204 -44.85 -50.26 -27.92
CA LEU A 204 -43.67 -49.80 -28.66
C LEU A 204 -43.60 -48.27 -28.79
N ARG A 205 -44.64 -47.56 -28.36
CA ARG A 205 -44.69 -46.10 -28.45
C ARG A 205 -43.72 -45.48 -27.45
N VAL A 206 -42.65 -44.87 -27.96
CA VAL A 206 -41.67 -44.16 -27.14
C VAL A 206 -42.16 -42.73 -26.86
N GLN A 207 -41.96 -42.26 -25.63
CA GLN A 207 -42.26 -40.87 -25.28
C GLN A 207 -41.27 -39.89 -25.92
N PRO A 208 -41.72 -38.69 -26.34
CA PRO A 208 -40.83 -37.69 -26.91
C PRO A 208 -39.76 -37.27 -25.90
N PHE A 209 -38.51 -37.15 -26.36
CA PHE A 209 -37.42 -36.66 -25.53
C PHE A 209 -37.73 -35.24 -25.04
N GLN A 210 -37.86 -35.07 -23.74
CA GLN A 210 -37.94 -33.76 -23.10
C GLN A 210 -36.55 -33.43 -22.57
N GLY A 211 -35.75 -32.74 -23.39
CA GLY A 211 -34.43 -32.31 -22.97
C GLY A 211 -34.51 -31.40 -21.74
N ALA A 212 -33.54 -31.55 -20.83
CA ALA A 212 -33.37 -30.64 -19.70
C ALA A 212 -33.50 -29.18 -20.18
N ALA A 213 -34.36 -28.42 -19.50
CA ALA A 213 -34.63 -27.02 -19.81
C ALA A 213 -33.33 -26.23 -19.97
N PRO A 214 -33.28 -25.22 -20.87
CA PRO A 214 -32.08 -24.44 -21.10
C PRO A 214 -31.56 -23.89 -19.77
N VAL A 215 -30.31 -24.22 -19.45
CA VAL A 215 -29.59 -23.60 -18.34
C VAL A 215 -29.56 -22.11 -18.65
N THR A 216 -30.45 -21.35 -18.01
CA THR A 216 -30.42 -19.89 -18.07
C THR A 216 -29.05 -19.46 -17.57
N GLN A 217 -28.24 -18.96 -18.50
CA GLN A 217 -26.95 -18.35 -18.21
C GLN A 217 -27.18 -17.28 -17.14
N VAL A 218 -26.67 -17.52 -15.94
CA VAL A 218 -26.61 -16.50 -14.90
C VAL A 218 -25.47 -15.55 -15.30
N PRO A 219 -25.72 -14.23 -15.34
CA PRO A 219 -24.73 -13.23 -15.75
C PRO A 219 -23.49 -13.19 -14.86
#